data_AF-A0A7J3GV40-F1
#
_entry.id   AF-A0A7J3GV40-F1
#
_cell.length_a   1.000
_cell.length_b   1.000
_cell.length_c   1.000
_cell.angle_alpha   90.00
_cell.angle_beta   90.00
_cell.angle_gamma   90.00
#
_symmetry.space_group_name_H-M   'P 1'
#
loop_
_entity.id
_entity.type
_entity.pdbx_description
1 polymer ?
#
loop_
_entity_poly.entity_id
_entity_poly.type
_entity_poly.pdbx_seq_one_letter_code
_entity_poly.pdbx_strand_id
1 'polypeptide(L)'
;MRRKFELFTGNVLMGTYTLVTLTLPEGWTVQRSRNPPDIYYMGEVAGRRWILEGFAHYLLANQVSGESYDLVVEIRKGRGRADRHASGGERVVRLGGHIALVTVRSYTRGLFRKERVAEHEIRTYCDVTDRRITIQVTSPSELPEEVLEALQESECH
;
A
#
# COMPACT_ATOMS: atom_id res chain seq x y z
N MET A 1 -6.76 -0.38 -19.68
CA MET A 1 -7.33 0.73 -18.86
C MET A 1 -6.98 0.48 -17.39
N ARG A 2 -6.51 1.50 -16.63
CA ARG A 2 -6.17 1.32 -15.20
C ARG A 2 -7.43 1.20 -14.34
N ARG A 3 -7.38 0.39 -13.27
CA ARG A 3 -8.52 0.12 -12.37
C ARG A 3 -8.19 0.54 -10.94
N LYS A 4 -9.19 1.02 -10.22
CA LYS A 4 -9.09 1.43 -8.82
C LYS A 4 -9.66 0.36 -7.90
N PHE A 5 -8.96 0.08 -6.80
CA PHE A 5 -9.30 -0.90 -5.79
C PHE A 5 -9.31 -0.21 -4.43
N GLU A 6 -10.51 0.01 -3.89
CA GLU A 6 -10.65 0.53 -2.55
C GLU A 6 -10.31 -0.57 -1.53
N LEU A 7 -9.30 -0.33 -0.71
CA LEU A 7 -8.94 -1.21 0.39
C LEU A 7 -9.65 -0.72 1.64
N PHE A 8 -10.58 -1.51 2.14
CA PHE A 8 -11.43 -1.14 3.26
C PHE A 8 -11.70 -2.33 4.19
N THR A 9 -12.07 -2.01 5.41
CA THR A 9 -12.58 -2.98 6.39
C THR A 9 -13.85 -2.43 7.04
N GLY A 10 -14.66 -3.30 7.62
CA GLY A 10 -15.92 -2.90 8.23
C GLY A 10 -16.99 -3.98 8.15
N ASN A 11 -18.18 -3.62 8.63
CA ASN A 11 -19.36 -4.47 8.64
C ASN A 11 -20.62 -3.61 8.53
N VAL A 12 -21.79 -4.25 8.41
CA VAL A 12 -23.07 -3.55 8.24
C VAL A 12 -23.40 -2.62 9.42
N LEU A 13 -22.97 -2.95 10.64
CA LEU A 13 -23.27 -2.16 11.84
C LEU A 13 -22.38 -0.93 11.97
N MET A 14 -21.08 -1.08 11.70
CA MET A 14 -20.08 -0.01 11.86
C MET A 14 -19.86 0.79 10.57
N GLY A 15 -20.38 0.30 9.44
CA GLY A 15 -20.05 0.80 8.11
C GLY A 15 -18.65 0.36 7.67
N THR A 16 -18.20 0.91 6.54
CA THR A 16 -16.88 0.66 5.96
C THR A 16 -15.95 1.81 6.22
N TYR A 17 -14.69 1.49 6.52
CA TYR A 17 -13.60 2.43 6.70
C TYR A 17 -12.48 2.11 5.72
N THR A 18 -12.07 3.13 4.97
CA THR A 18 -11.08 2.99 3.91
C THR A 18 -9.67 3.12 4.47
N LEU A 19 -8.74 2.28 4.00
CA LEU A 19 -7.30 2.43 4.21
C LEU A 19 -6.72 3.35 3.13
N VAL A 20 -6.81 2.91 1.87
CA VAL A 20 -6.25 3.57 0.69
C VAL A 20 -6.98 3.05 -0.56
N THR A 21 -7.01 3.82 -1.64
CA THR A 21 -7.45 3.32 -2.96
C THR A 21 -6.22 3.06 -3.82
N LEU A 22 -6.00 1.80 -4.22
CA LEU A 22 -4.89 1.45 -5.12
C LEU A 22 -5.30 1.55 -6.58
N THR A 23 -4.45 2.14 -7.41
CA THR A 23 -4.60 2.10 -8.87
C THR A 23 -3.67 1.02 -9.43
N LEU A 24 -4.21 0.11 -10.25
CA LEU A 24 -3.47 -1.00 -10.85
C LEU A 24 -3.71 -1.05 -12.38
N PRO A 25 -2.75 -1.60 -13.16
CA PRO A 25 -2.95 -1.78 -14.58
C PRO A 25 -3.94 -2.93 -14.85
N GLU A 26 -4.33 -3.05 -16.12
CA GLU A 26 -5.22 -4.12 -16.55
C GLU A 26 -4.57 -5.50 -16.34
N GLY A 27 -5.37 -6.51 -16.02
CA GLY A 27 -4.87 -7.84 -15.68
C GLY A 27 -4.33 -7.97 -14.24
N TRP A 28 -4.33 -6.90 -13.43
CA TRP A 28 -3.96 -6.95 -12.02
C TRP A 28 -5.16 -6.70 -11.11
N THR A 29 -5.17 -7.35 -9.95
CA THR A 29 -6.22 -7.20 -8.93
C THR A 29 -5.65 -7.28 -7.52
N VAL A 30 -6.39 -6.75 -6.56
CA VAL A 30 -6.12 -6.99 -5.13
C VAL A 30 -7.04 -8.08 -4.61
N GLN A 31 -6.49 -9.04 -3.87
CA GLN A 31 -7.23 -10.08 -3.17
C GLN A 31 -7.06 -9.93 -1.65
N ARG A 32 -8.09 -10.27 -0.89
CA ARG A 32 -7.98 -10.30 0.58
C ARG A 32 -7.10 -11.47 1.00
N SER A 33 -6.16 -11.21 1.91
CA SER A 33 -5.45 -12.30 2.56
C SER A 33 -6.34 -13.00 3.59
N ARG A 34 -5.90 -14.14 4.11
CA ARG A 34 -6.56 -14.82 5.24
C ARG A 34 -6.30 -14.12 6.58
N ASN A 35 -5.31 -13.23 6.63
CA ASN A 35 -5.01 -12.49 7.84
C ASN A 35 -6.00 -11.32 7.95
N PRO A 36 -6.76 -11.22 9.05
CA PRO A 36 -7.63 -10.08 9.25
C PRO A 36 -6.79 -8.79 9.36
N PRO A 37 -7.34 -7.63 8.95
CA PRO A 37 -6.73 -6.34 9.25
C PRO A 37 -6.68 -6.08 10.77
N ASP A 38 -5.56 -5.55 11.25
CA ASP A 38 -5.40 -5.09 12.62
C ASP A 38 -5.59 -3.57 12.68
N ILE A 39 -6.73 -3.14 13.25
CA ILE A 39 -7.18 -1.75 13.27
C ILE A 39 -7.12 -1.20 14.68
N TYR A 40 -6.43 -0.07 14.85
CA TYR A 40 -6.26 0.57 16.16
C TYR A 40 -7.06 1.86 16.29
N TYR A 41 -7.18 2.64 15.20
CA TYR A 41 -7.90 3.90 15.22
C TYR A 41 -8.61 4.17 13.89
N MET A 42 -9.85 4.65 14.00
CA MET A 42 -10.73 4.96 12.88
C MET A 42 -11.48 6.26 13.14
N GLY A 43 -11.84 6.98 12.09
CA GLY A 43 -12.53 8.26 12.22
C GLY A 43 -13.11 8.76 10.91
N GLU A 44 -13.82 9.89 10.98
CA GLU A 44 -14.36 10.57 9.80
C GLU A 44 -13.53 11.82 9.51
N VAL A 45 -13.12 11.99 8.26
CA VAL A 45 -12.38 13.15 7.77
C VAL A 45 -13.01 13.58 6.45
N ALA A 46 -13.36 14.86 6.34
CA ALA A 46 -14.03 15.44 5.17
C ALA A 46 -15.28 14.65 4.70
N GLY A 47 -16.06 14.13 5.65
CA GLY A 47 -17.30 13.37 5.36
C GLY A 47 -17.09 11.92 4.92
N ARG A 48 -15.85 11.41 4.94
CA ARG A 48 -15.51 10.02 4.60
C ARG A 48 -14.87 9.30 5.79
N ARG A 49 -15.20 8.01 5.93
CA ARG A 49 -14.71 7.15 7.01
C ARG A 49 -13.37 6.50 6.65
N TRP A 50 -12.39 6.71 7.51
CA TRP A 50 -11.01 6.29 7.30
C TRP A 50 -10.47 5.45 8.45
N ILE A 51 -9.64 4.48 8.09
CA ILE A 51 -8.66 3.91 9.01
C ILE A 51 -7.56 4.95 9.19
N LEU A 52 -7.36 5.39 10.43
CA LEU A 52 -6.39 6.41 10.81
C LEU A 52 -5.13 5.79 11.44
N GLU A 53 -5.22 4.57 11.94
CA GLU A 53 -4.08 3.77 12.41
C GLU A 53 -4.41 2.27 12.37
N GLY A 54 -3.50 1.47 11.80
CA GLY A 54 -3.67 0.03 11.64
C GLY A 54 -2.89 -0.52 10.46
N PHE A 55 -2.97 -1.82 10.22
CA PHE A 55 -2.39 -2.43 9.02
C PHE A 55 -3.26 -3.55 8.49
N ALA A 56 -3.08 -3.86 7.21
CA ALA A 56 -3.82 -4.91 6.53
C ALA A 56 -2.95 -5.65 5.53
N HIS A 57 -3.17 -6.97 5.47
CA HIS A 57 -2.54 -7.86 4.52
C HIS A 57 -3.50 -8.20 3.38
N TYR A 58 -3.01 -8.04 2.16
CA TYR A 58 -3.66 -8.36 0.90
C TYR A 58 -2.69 -9.17 0.03
N LEU A 59 -3.18 -9.61 -1.12
CA LEU A 59 -2.34 -10.13 -2.19
C LEU A 59 -2.51 -9.26 -3.43
N LEU A 60 -1.41 -8.88 -4.05
CA LEU A 60 -1.40 -8.31 -5.38
C LEU A 60 -1.32 -9.47 -6.39
N ALA A 61 -2.36 -9.67 -7.18
CA ALA A 61 -2.48 -10.82 -8.07
C ALA A 61 -2.46 -10.41 -9.54
N ASN A 62 -1.59 -11.07 -10.31
CA ASN A 62 -1.58 -11.00 -11.76
C ASN A 62 -2.56 -12.07 -12.30
N GLN A 63 -3.67 -11.62 -12.88
CA GLN A 63 -4.72 -12.48 -13.41
C GLN A 63 -4.33 -13.22 -14.70
N VAL A 64 -3.26 -12.77 -15.38
CA VAL A 64 -2.74 -13.38 -16.60
C VAL A 64 -1.77 -14.51 -16.27
N SER A 65 -0.79 -14.27 -15.40
CA SER A 65 0.19 -15.30 -14.99
C SER A 65 -0.32 -16.23 -13.90
N GLY A 66 -1.32 -15.79 -13.12
CA GLY A 66 -1.83 -16.51 -11.94
C GLY A 66 -0.95 -16.34 -10.69
N GLU A 67 0.09 -15.50 -10.76
CA GLU A 67 0.97 -15.23 -9.64
C GLU A 67 0.36 -14.21 -8.66
N SER A 68 0.69 -14.37 -7.39
CA SER A 68 0.24 -13.47 -6.31
C SER A 68 1.41 -13.12 -5.40
N TYR A 69 1.48 -11.86 -4.99
CA TYR A 69 2.55 -11.30 -4.17
C TYR A 69 1.99 -10.69 -2.88
N ASP A 70 2.78 -10.74 -1.80
CA ASP A 70 2.39 -10.15 -0.52
C ASP A 70 2.22 -8.64 -0.69
N LEU A 71 1.04 -8.10 -0.34
CA LEU A 71 0.75 -6.67 -0.31
C LEU A 71 0.38 -6.28 1.12
N VAL A 72 1.16 -5.39 1.72
CA VAL A 72 0.91 -4.86 3.07
C VAL A 72 0.63 -3.37 2.98
N VAL A 73 -0.44 -2.94 3.65
CA VAL A 73 -0.76 -1.51 3.82
C VAL A 73 -0.73 -1.20 5.30
N GLU A 74 0.19 -0.31 5.70
CA GLU A 74 0.29 0.20 7.06
C GLU A 74 -0.10 1.67 7.10
N ILE A 75 -0.99 2.02 8.02
CA ILE A 75 -1.44 3.36 8.32
C ILE A 75 -0.95 3.75 9.71
N ARG A 76 -0.25 4.89 9.81
CA ARG A 76 0.11 5.49 11.10
C ARG A 76 -0.42 6.91 11.19
N LYS A 77 -0.94 7.28 12.35
CA LYS A 77 -1.40 8.65 12.62
C LYS A 77 -0.23 9.63 12.71
N GLY A 78 -0.44 10.84 12.18
CA GLY A 78 0.47 11.97 12.32
C GLY A 78 1.76 11.89 11.49
N ARG A 79 2.49 13.00 11.47
CA ARG A 79 3.80 13.12 10.80
C ARG A 79 4.89 12.35 11.54
N GLY A 80 5.66 11.55 10.81
CA GLY A 80 6.87 10.90 11.31
C GLY A 80 8.09 11.82 11.24
N ARG A 81 9.14 11.51 12.01
CA ARG A 81 10.45 12.18 11.88
C ARG A 81 11.13 11.91 10.54
N ALA A 82 10.85 10.74 9.94
CA ALA A 82 11.46 10.27 8.69
C ALA A 82 10.85 10.88 7.41
N ASP A 83 9.68 11.52 7.50
CA ASP A 83 8.95 12.03 6.31
C ASP A 83 9.57 13.30 5.71
N ARG A 84 10.71 13.76 6.25
CA ARG A 84 11.26 15.09 5.94
C ARG A 84 12.40 15.07 4.92
N HIS A 85 13.05 13.93 4.68
CA HIS A 85 14.20 13.87 3.79
C HIS A 85 14.27 12.52 3.08
N ALA A 86 14.37 12.56 1.76
CA ALA A 86 14.73 11.40 0.97
C ALA A 86 16.13 10.93 1.39
N SER A 87 16.25 9.66 1.77
CA SER A 87 17.55 9.02 2.02
C SER A 87 18.18 8.54 0.72
N GLY A 88 19.49 8.28 0.71
CA GLY A 88 20.18 7.79 -0.48
C GLY A 88 19.60 6.45 -0.94
N GLY A 89 19.01 6.42 -2.14
CA GLY A 89 18.35 5.24 -2.71
C GLY A 89 16.83 5.36 -2.84
N GLU A 90 16.22 6.44 -2.36
CA GLU A 90 14.78 6.69 -2.48
C GLU A 90 14.47 7.52 -3.73
N ARG A 91 13.44 7.11 -4.49
CA ARG A 91 12.89 7.88 -5.60
C ARG A 91 11.70 8.70 -5.12
N VAL A 92 11.71 10.01 -5.39
CA VAL A 92 10.58 10.88 -5.09
C VAL A 92 9.53 10.79 -6.21
N VAL A 93 8.29 10.51 -5.83
CA VAL A 93 7.12 10.40 -6.73
C VAL A 93 5.94 11.18 -6.16
N ARG A 94 4.80 11.12 -6.85
CA ARG A 94 3.52 11.60 -6.30
C ARG A 94 2.56 10.43 -6.08
N LEU A 95 1.75 10.51 -5.03
CA LEU A 95 0.62 9.62 -4.76
C LEU A 95 -0.57 10.47 -4.30
N GLY A 96 -1.67 10.45 -5.04
CA GLY A 96 -2.86 11.25 -4.70
C GLY A 96 -2.55 12.73 -4.48
N GLY A 97 -1.67 13.31 -5.31
CA GLY A 97 -1.21 14.70 -5.20
C GLY A 97 -0.14 14.96 -4.13
N HIS A 98 0.13 14.02 -3.24
CA HIS A 98 1.13 14.13 -2.18
C HIS A 98 2.50 13.63 -2.61
N ILE A 99 3.55 14.16 -1.98
CA ILE A 99 4.91 13.63 -2.14
C ILE A 99 4.94 12.22 -1.55
N ALA A 100 5.50 11.28 -2.32
CA ALA A 100 5.74 9.92 -1.88
C ALA A 100 7.20 9.52 -2.15
N LEU A 101 7.73 8.65 -1.31
CA LEU A 101 9.07 8.09 -1.41
C LEU A 101 8.94 6.63 -1.80
N VAL A 102 9.68 6.21 -2.82
CA VAL A 102 9.73 4.83 -3.31
C VAL A 102 11.09 4.25 -3.03
N THR A 103 11.10 3.09 -2.38
CA THR A 103 12.31 2.30 -2.12
C THR A 103 12.15 0.92 -2.72
N VAL A 104 13.20 0.43 -3.39
CA VAL A 104 13.28 -0.95 -3.86
C VAL A 104 14.47 -1.61 -3.19
N ARG A 105 14.26 -2.72 -2.50
CA ARG A 105 15.33 -3.51 -1.88
C ARG A 105 15.23 -4.97 -2.26
N SER A 106 16.37 -5.61 -2.47
CA SER A 106 16.47 -7.06 -2.67
C SER A 106 17.12 -7.71 -1.46
N TYR A 107 16.55 -8.80 -0.95
CA TYR A 107 17.13 -9.56 0.15
C TYR A 107 16.75 -11.04 0.07
N THR A 108 17.39 -11.86 0.91
CA THR A 108 17.08 -13.29 1.04
C THR A 108 16.15 -13.50 2.22
N ARG A 109 14.96 -14.05 1.97
CA ARG A 109 13.95 -14.39 2.99
C ARG A 109 14.04 -15.89 3.34
N GLY A 110 13.81 -16.23 4.61
CA GLY A 110 13.74 -17.61 5.10
C GLY A 110 15.05 -18.15 5.70
N LEU A 111 14.93 -18.90 6.81
CA LEU A 111 16.08 -19.54 7.48
C LEU A 111 16.47 -20.89 6.85
N PHE A 112 15.48 -21.70 6.45
CA PHE A 112 15.70 -23.06 5.92
C PHE A 112 15.64 -23.13 4.39
N ARG A 113 14.69 -22.41 3.78
CA ARG A 113 14.60 -22.24 2.33
C ARG A 113 14.86 -20.76 2.03
N LYS A 114 16.07 -20.47 1.56
CA LYS A 114 16.51 -19.14 1.19
C LYS A 114 15.90 -18.79 -0.16
N GLU A 115 15.06 -17.78 -0.19
CA GLU A 115 14.43 -17.26 -1.41
C GLU A 115 14.84 -15.80 -1.59
N ARG A 116 15.28 -15.44 -2.80
CA ARG A 116 15.56 -14.05 -3.14
C ARG A 116 14.22 -13.36 -3.41
N VAL A 117 14.00 -12.23 -2.75
CA VAL A 117 12.80 -11.41 -2.92
C VAL A 117 13.20 -9.97 -3.18
N ALA A 118 12.35 -9.27 -3.93
CA ALA A 118 12.33 -7.83 -4.05
C ALA A 118 11.17 -7.29 -3.20
N GLU A 119 11.43 -6.19 -2.49
CA GLU A 119 10.40 -5.45 -1.78
C GLU A 119 10.34 -4.03 -2.34
N HIS A 120 9.15 -3.68 -2.81
CA HIS A 120 8.78 -2.34 -3.25
C HIS A 120 7.99 -1.67 -2.16
N GLU A 121 8.46 -0.51 -1.72
CA GLU A 121 7.82 0.26 -0.68
C GLU A 121 7.52 1.66 -1.17
N ILE A 122 6.27 2.10 -1.01
CA ILE A 122 5.81 3.46 -1.27
C ILE A 122 5.35 4.06 0.06
N ARG A 123 6.00 5.13 0.49
CA ARG A 123 5.65 5.87 1.71
C ARG A 123 5.16 7.26 1.36
N THR A 124 4.05 7.69 1.93
CA THR A 124 3.55 9.05 1.77
C THR A 124 2.91 9.56 3.06
N TYR A 125 2.90 10.87 3.24
CA TYR A 125 2.12 11.54 4.26
C TYR A 125 0.99 12.33 3.61
N CYS A 126 -0.24 12.03 4.00
CA CYS A 126 -1.46 12.72 3.58
C CYS A 126 -1.84 13.74 4.65
N ASP A 127 -1.76 15.03 4.32
CA ASP A 127 -2.08 16.11 5.26
C ASP A 127 -3.59 16.30 5.45
N VAL A 128 -4.39 15.93 4.46
CA VAL A 128 -5.86 15.94 4.53
C VAL A 128 -6.38 15.02 5.63
N THR A 129 -5.79 13.83 5.76
CA THR A 129 -6.23 12.80 6.72
C THR A 129 -5.33 12.67 7.94
N ASP A 130 -4.22 13.42 7.98
CA ASP A 130 -3.13 13.31 8.96
C ASP A 130 -2.61 11.87 9.13
N ARG A 131 -2.33 11.21 8.00
CA ARG A 131 -1.88 9.81 7.95
C ARG A 131 -0.57 9.65 7.20
N ARG A 132 0.33 8.87 7.78
CA ARG A 132 1.39 8.18 7.03
C ARG A 132 0.85 6.88 6.48
N ILE A 133 1.08 6.65 5.20
CA ILE A 133 0.63 5.48 4.47
C ILE A 133 1.88 4.81 3.90
N THR A 134 2.05 3.55 4.23
CA THR A 134 3.10 2.68 3.68
C THR A 134 2.41 1.56 2.90
N ILE A 135 2.72 1.47 1.60
CA ILE A 135 2.29 0.37 0.73
C ILE A 135 3.54 -0.44 0.41
N GLN A 136 3.54 -1.72 0.78
CA GLN A 136 4.65 -2.63 0.56
C GLN A 136 4.20 -3.81 -0.29
N VAL A 137 4.95 -4.12 -1.34
CA VAL A 137 4.78 -5.34 -2.13
C VAL A 137 6.05 -6.16 -2.08
N THR A 138 5.95 -7.42 -1.69
CA THR A 138 7.08 -8.37 -1.70
C THR A 138 6.84 -9.44 -2.76
N SER A 139 7.74 -9.51 -3.73
CA SER A 139 7.67 -10.40 -4.90
C SER A 139 9.01 -11.11 -5.15
N PRO A 140 9.04 -12.23 -5.89
CA PRO A 140 10.29 -12.94 -6.22
C PRO A 140 11.27 -12.10 -7.07
N SER A 141 10.74 -11.15 -7.83
CA SER A 141 11.49 -10.22 -8.68
C SER A 141 10.93 -8.82 -8.55
N GLU A 142 11.61 -7.84 -9.15
CA GLU A 142 11.08 -6.49 -9.29
C GLU A 142 9.71 -6.51 -9.97
N LEU A 143 8.78 -5.67 -9.51
CA LEU A 143 7.47 -5.50 -10.14
C LEU A 143 7.63 -4.88 -11.54
N PRO A 144 6.74 -5.22 -12.49
CA PRO A 144 6.72 -4.55 -13.79
C PRO A 144 6.55 -3.04 -13.63
N GLU A 145 7.24 -2.27 -14.47
CA GLU A 145 7.21 -0.81 -14.44
C GLU A 145 5.78 -0.25 -14.53
N GLU A 146 4.92 -0.85 -15.37
CA GLU A 146 3.51 -0.49 -15.49
C GLU A 146 2.72 -0.58 -14.17
N VAL A 147 3.07 -1.53 -13.29
CA VAL A 147 2.44 -1.69 -11.96
C VAL A 147 2.93 -0.58 -11.05
N LEU A 148 4.23 -0.30 -11.06
CA LEU A 148 4.83 0.77 -10.26
C LEU A 148 4.32 2.15 -10.65
N GLU A 149 4.12 2.40 -11.94
CA GLU A 149 3.50 3.62 -12.44
C GLU A 149 2.04 3.73 -12.04
N ALA A 150 1.25 2.66 -12.19
CA ALA A 150 -0.15 2.66 -11.79
C ALA A 150 -0.30 2.90 -10.28
N LEU A 151 0.55 2.30 -9.44
CA LEU A 151 0.52 2.52 -8.00
C LEU A 151 0.78 3.98 -7.59
N GLN A 152 1.52 4.76 -8.39
CA GLN A 152 1.72 6.20 -8.15
C GLN A 152 0.42 7.01 -8.38
N GLU A 153 -0.55 6.48 -9.14
CA GLU A 153 -1.88 7.08 -9.32
C GLU A 153 -2.89 6.64 -8.26
N SER A 154 -2.42 5.98 -7.19
CA SER A 154 -3.27 5.61 -6.05
C SER A 154 -3.71 6.86 -5.28
N GLU A 155 -4.82 6.74 -4.53
CA GLU A 155 -5.41 7.83 -3.77
C GLU A 155 -5.32 7.56 -2.26
N CYS A 156 -4.90 8.57 -1.52
CA CYS A 156 -4.76 8.54 -0.07
C CYS A 156 -5.86 9.31 0.67
N HIS A 157 -6.81 9.93 -0.05
CA HIS A 157 -8.02 10.58 0.46
C HIS A 157 -9.06 10.65 -0.66
#